data_AF-A0A7G6YWB4-F1
#
_entry.id   AF-A0A7G6YWB4-F1
#
_cell.length_a   1.000
_cell.length_b   1.000
_cell.length_c   1.000
_cell.angle_alpha   90.00
_cell.angle_beta   90.00
_cell.angle_gamma   90.00
#
_symmetry.space_group_name_H-M   'P 1'
#
loop_
_entity.id
_entity.type
_entity.pdbx_description
1 polymer ?
#
loop_
_entity_poly.entity_id
_entity_poly.type
_entity_poly.pdbx_seq_one_letter_code
_entity_poly.pdbx_strand_id
1 'polypeptide(L)'
;MTATPTDLGARTEELFRLLADDDVAAVRSRMTPGTARALTPERLDGVWKQVVATTGPLRALRDTTATTRDGRNALARLLASRSTGTVVQTTLVHEAGEWTGRAAFDGQGRVTGLLIVEPGSTDLPF
;
A
#
# COMPACT_ATOMS: atom_id res chain seq x y z
N MET A 1 4.04 4.89 20.24
CA MET A 1 5.16 4.12 19.64
C MET A 1 5.16 4.42 18.15
N THR A 2 6.27 4.88 17.58
CA THR A 2 6.40 5.17 16.14
C THR A 2 6.67 3.87 15.38
N ALA A 3 5.89 3.57 14.33
CA ALA A 3 6.12 2.41 13.47
C ALA A 3 7.47 2.52 12.76
N THR A 4 8.22 1.41 12.66
CA THR A 4 9.50 1.37 11.94
C THR A 4 9.27 1.04 10.46
N PRO A 5 10.21 1.35 9.56
CA PRO A 5 10.08 1.03 8.14
C PRO A 5 9.83 -0.46 7.86
N THR A 6 10.46 -1.36 8.62
CA THR A 6 10.24 -2.82 8.53
C THR A 6 8.82 -3.22 8.94
N ASP A 7 8.27 -2.60 9.99
CA ASP A 7 6.87 -2.82 10.43
C ASP A 7 5.87 -2.32 9.38
N LEU A 8 6.12 -1.16 8.77
CA LEU A 8 5.28 -0.65 7.68
C LEU A 8 5.36 -1.53 6.43
N GLY A 9 6.52 -2.12 6.14
CA GLY A 9 6.69 -3.15 5.11
C GLY A 9 5.72 -4.32 5.31
N ALA A 10 5.78 -4.95 6.47
CA ALA A 10 4.92 -6.08 6.80
C ALA A 10 3.42 -5.71 6.74
N ARG A 11 3.05 -4.53 7.24
CA ARG A 11 1.67 -4.03 7.19
C ARG A 11 1.18 -3.80 5.77
N THR A 12 2.03 -3.30 4.87
CA THR A 12 1.70 -3.14 3.46
C THR A 12 1.43 -4.47 2.80
N GLU A 13 2.31 -5.46 2.99
CA GLU A 13 2.07 -6.80 2.46
C GLU A 13 0.77 -7.40 2.99
N GLU A 14 0.50 -7.24 4.29
CA GLU A 14 -0.73 -7.72 4.90
C GLU A 14 -1.98 -7.04 4.35
N LEU A 15 -1.94 -5.73 4.01
CA LEU A 15 -3.06 -5.06 3.34
C LEU A 15 -3.42 -5.74 2.02
N PHE A 16 -2.43 -6.11 1.21
CA PHE A 16 -2.66 -6.77 -0.08
C PHE A 16 -3.07 -8.23 0.08
N ARG A 17 -2.61 -8.93 1.13
CA ARG A 17 -3.15 -10.27 1.47
C ARG A 17 -4.61 -10.19 1.88
N LEU A 18 -4.99 -9.22 2.73
CA LEU A 18 -6.39 -9.03 3.13
C LEU A 18 -7.29 -8.69 1.92
N LEU A 19 -6.80 -7.92 0.94
CA LEU A 19 -7.52 -7.73 -0.32
C LEU A 19 -7.66 -9.03 -1.12
N ALA A 20 -6.58 -9.84 -1.19
CA ALA A 20 -6.61 -11.14 -1.85
C ALA A 20 -7.61 -12.11 -1.20
N ASP A 21 -7.79 -12.02 0.12
CA ASP A 21 -8.71 -12.82 0.92
C ASP A 21 -10.13 -12.23 1.00
N ASP A 22 -10.43 -11.17 0.23
CA ASP A 22 -11.71 -10.45 0.22
C ASP A 22 -12.11 -9.81 1.57
N ASP A 23 -11.15 -9.62 2.49
CA ASP A 23 -11.37 -8.97 3.79
C ASP A 23 -11.20 -7.43 3.70
N VAL A 24 -12.10 -6.83 2.92
CA VAL A 24 -12.14 -5.38 2.71
C VAL A 24 -12.42 -4.62 4.02
N ALA A 25 -13.12 -5.24 4.98
CA ALA A 25 -13.40 -4.65 6.28
C ALA A 25 -12.10 -4.47 7.10
N ALA A 26 -11.24 -5.49 7.15
CA ALA A 26 -9.95 -5.41 7.83
C ALA A 26 -9.03 -4.38 7.17
N VAL A 27 -8.98 -4.32 5.83
CA VAL A 27 -8.22 -3.29 5.09
C VAL A 27 -8.66 -1.88 5.51
N ARG A 28 -9.98 -1.63 5.53
CA ARG A 28 -10.54 -0.32 5.90
C ARG A 28 -10.28 0.06 7.34
N SER A 29 -10.24 -0.90 8.27
CA SER A 29 -9.96 -0.63 9.70
C SER A 29 -8.58 0.02 9.93
N ARG A 30 -7.63 -0.23 9.01
CA ARG A 30 -6.26 0.29 9.06
C ARG A 30 -6.13 1.71 8.49
N MET A 31 -7.16 2.21 7.82
CA MET A 31 -7.16 3.52 7.19
C MET A 31 -7.46 4.65 8.17
N THR A 32 -7.05 5.86 7.82
CA THR A 32 -7.60 7.07 8.46
C THR A 32 -9.07 7.23 8.08
N PRO A 33 -9.89 7.95 8.89
CA PRO A 33 -11.30 8.17 8.56
C PRO A 33 -11.52 8.83 7.19
N GLY A 34 -10.64 9.75 6.80
CA GLY A 34 -10.71 10.41 5.49
C GLY A 34 -10.47 9.42 4.34
N THR A 35 -9.42 8.61 4.45
CA THR A 35 -9.09 7.58 3.45
C THR A 35 -10.16 6.50 3.36
N ALA A 36 -10.70 6.03 4.49
CA ALA A 36 -11.78 5.04 4.52
C ALA A 36 -13.08 5.56 3.87
N ARG A 37 -13.35 6.87 3.93
CA ARG A 37 -14.48 7.49 3.22
C ARG A 37 -14.23 7.58 1.71
N ALA A 38 -12.98 7.82 1.30
CA ALA A 38 -12.61 7.92 -0.11
C ALA A 38 -12.52 6.55 -0.82
N LEU A 39 -11.94 5.56 -0.14
CA LEU A 39 -11.75 4.19 -0.64
C LEU A 39 -12.87 3.30 -0.10
N THR A 40 -14.09 3.46 -0.62
CA THR A 40 -15.28 2.69 -0.21
C THR A 40 -15.06 1.17 -0.42
N PRO A 41 -15.82 0.30 0.27
CA PRO A 41 -15.69 -1.14 0.08
C PRO A 41 -15.82 -1.55 -1.39
N GLU A 42 -16.78 -0.96 -2.11
CA GLU A 42 -17.06 -1.24 -3.51
C GLU A 42 -15.91 -0.81 -4.42
N ARG A 43 -15.21 0.29 -4.09
CA ARG A 43 -14.03 0.73 -4.84
C ARG A 43 -12.84 -0.18 -4.63
N LEU A 44 -12.59 -0.59 -3.39
CA LEU A 44 -11.49 -1.50 -3.06
C LEU A 44 -11.69 -2.86 -3.73
N ASP A 45 -12.87 -3.44 -3.56
CA ASP A 45 -13.26 -4.71 -4.16
C ASP A 45 -13.26 -4.63 -5.69
N GLY A 46 -13.87 -3.59 -6.27
CA GLY A 46 -13.93 -3.40 -7.71
C GLY A 46 -12.55 -3.30 -8.38
N VAL A 47 -11.63 -2.51 -7.81
CA VAL A 47 -10.26 -2.39 -8.33
C VAL A 47 -9.51 -3.72 -8.18
N TRP A 48 -9.64 -4.40 -7.03
CA TRP A 48 -8.97 -5.66 -6.81
C TRP A 48 -9.47 -6.76 -7.77
N LYS A 49 -10.78 -6.86 -7.97
CA LYS A 49 -11.39 -7.77 -8.96
C LYS A 49 -10.93 -7.47 -10.37
N GLN A 50 -10.74 -6.20 -10.73
CA GLN A 50 -10.18 -5.85 -12.03
C GLN A 50 -8.74 -6.37 -12.19
N VAL A 51 -7.89 -6.15 -11.18
CA VAL A 51 -6.50 -6.66 -11.17
C VAL A 51 -6.47 -8.18 -11.33
N VAL A 52 -7.30 -8.90 -10.56
CA VAL A 52 -7.40 -10.36 -10.62
C VAL A 52 -7.98 -10.84 -11.95
N ALA A 53 -8.97 -10.15 -12.51
CA ALA A 53 -9.52 -10.49 -13.82
C ALA A 53 -8.48 -10.31 -14.95
N THR A 54 -7.58 -9.34 -14.82
CA THR A 54 -6.53 -9.08 -15.81
C THR A 54 -5.34 -10.02 -15.68
N THR A 55 -4.91 -10.32 -14.45
CA THR A 55 -3.62 -11.00 -14.19
C THR A 55 -3.72 -12.29 -13.39
N GLY A 56 -4.94 -12.74 -13.07
CA GLY A 56 -5.19 -13.91 -12.24
C GLY A 56 -4.97 -13.65 -10.73
N PRO A 57 -5.09 -14.69 -9.90
CA PRO A 57 -4.97 -14.56 -8.44
C PRO A 57 -3.56 -14.12 -8.01
N LEU A 58 -3.48 -13.43 -6.87
CA LEU A 58 -2.21 -13.10 -6.22
C LEU A 58 -1.49 -14.40 -5.81
N ARG A 59 -0.20 -14.48 -6.11
CA ARG A 59 0.66 -15.64 -5.79
C ARG A 59 1.70 -15.30 -4.73
N ALA A 60 2.29 -14.11 -4.80
CA ALA A 60 3.33 -13.69 -3.86
C ALA A 60 3.43 -12.17 -3.75
N LEU A 61 4.12 -11.72 -2.70
CA LEU A 61 4.53 -10.34 -2.46
C LEU A 61 6.04 -10.32 -2.34
N ARG A 62 6.71 -9.39 -3.03
CA ARG A 62 8.19 -9.32 -3.10
C ARG A 62 8.69 -7.88 -3.11
N ASP A 63 9.98 -7.72 -2.87
CA ASP A 63 10.71 -6.45 -3.04
C ASP A 63 10.08 -5.26 -2.30
N THR A 64 9.56 -5.53 -1.11
CA THR A 64 8.90 -4.52 -0.28
C THR A 64 9.93 -3.48 0.19
N THR A 65 9.73 -2.23 -0.20
CA THR A 65 10.64 -1.12 0.11
C THR A 65 9.89 0.08 0.65
N ALA A 66 10.50 0.77 1.62
CA ALA A 66 9.97 1.99 2.20
C ALA A 66 10.72 3.23 1.66
N THR A 67 9.96 4.20 1.17
CA THR A 67 10.43 5.50 0.70
C THR A 67 9.73 6.62 1.46
N THR A 68 10.37 7.78 1.53
CA THR A 68 9.68 9.01 1.95
C THR A 68 8.88 9.56 0.77
N ARG A 69 7.81 10.31 1.02
CA ARG A 69 6.98 10.93 -0.04
C ARG A 69 7.78 11.79 -1.06
N ASP A 70 8.95 12.28 -0.67
CA ASP A 70 9.90 13.01 -1.54
C ASP A 70 10.81 12.09 -2.40
N GLY A 71 10.53 10.78 -2.47
CA GLY A 71 11.25 9.81 -3.31
C GLY A 71 12.62 9.37 -2.78
N ARG A 72 13.02 9.76 -1.56
CA ARG A 72 14.30 9.35 -0.97
C ARG A 72 14.14 8.11 -0.09
N ASN A 73 15.11 7.20 -0.14
CA ASN A 73 15.19 6.01 0.73
C ASN A 73 14.94 6.38 2.21
N ALA A 74 14.05 5.63 2.85
CA ALA A 74 13.59 5.88 4.22
C ALA A 74 14.68 5.75 5.31
N LEU A 75 15.89 5.30 4.97
CA LEU A 75 17.07 5.35 5.83
C LEU A 75 17.57 6.78 6.12
N ALA A 76 17.15 7.80 5.34
CA ALA A 76 17.76 9.13 5.39
C ALA A 76 17.04 10.18 6.26
N ARG A 77 15.89 9.90 6.88
CA ARG A 77 15.17 10.93 7.67
C ARG A 77 14.50 10.39 8.95
N LEU A 78 15.32 9.83 9.84
CA LEU A 78 14.95 9.58 11.23
C LEU A 78 14.55 10.87 12.01
N LEU A 79 14.58 12.06 11.39
CA LEU A 79 14.44 13.36 12.07
C LEU A 79 13.60 14.43 11.34
N ALA A 80 12.95 14.15 10.21
CA ALA A 80 12.19 15.19 9.49
C ALA A 80 10.67 15.03 9.67
N SER A 81 10.17 15.69 10.71
CA SER A 81 8.80 16.20 10.89
C SER A 81 7.63 15.20 10.87
N ARG A 82 6.75 15.39 11.86
CA ARG A 82 5.42 14.76 12.05
C ARG A 82 4.41 15.02 10.91
N SER A 83 4.87 15.42 9.72
CA SER A 83 4.08 15.94 8.60
C SER A 83 4.33 15.18 7.29
N THR A 84 5.42 14.42 7.19
CA THR A 84 5.86 13.79 5.94
C THR A 84 5.59 12.28 6.03
N GLY A 85 4.48 11.84 5.44
CA GLY A 85 4.07 10.42 5.47
C GLY A 85 5.13 9.48 4.89
N THR A 86 5.14 8.23 5.36
CA THR A 86 5.98 7.16 4.78
C THR A 86 5.20 6.44 3.70
N VAL A 87 5.84 6.19 2.56
CA VAL A 87 5.25 5.39 1.48
C VAL A 87 5.99 4.08 1.42
N VAL A 88 5.25 2.99 1.34
CA VAL A 88 5.81 1.65 1.15
C VAL A 88 5.26 1.09 -0.13
N GLN A 89 6.14 0.51 -0.93
CA GLN A 89 5.78 -0.20 -2.15
C GLN A 89 6.16 -1.67 -2.02
N THR A 90 5.41 -2.54 -2.68
CA THR A 90 5.67 -3.97 -2.79
C THR A 90 5.23 -4.45 -4.18
N THR A 91 5.95 -5.43 -4.73
CA THR A 91 5.59 -6.08 -5.98
C THR A 91 4.52 -7.13 -5.69
N LEU A 92 3.36 -6.98 -6.34
CA LEU A 92 2.26 -7.95 -6.33
C LEU A 92 2.49 -8.93 -7.49
N VAL A 93 2.92 -10.15 -7.18
CA VAL A 93 3.13 -11.20 -8.19
C VAL A 93 1.82 -11.96 -8.37
N HIS A 94 1.21 -11.82 -9.53
CA HIS A 94 -0.01 -12.55 -9.91
C HIS A 94 0.33 -13.74 -10.82
N GLU A 95 -0.67 -14.58 -11.12
CA GLU A 95 -0.51 -15.73 -12.00
C GLU A 95 0.03 -15.36 -13.40
N ALA A 96 -0.46 -14.24 -13.94
CA ALA A 96 -0.16 -13.75 -15.27
C ALA A 96 0.21 -12.27 -15.22
N GLY A 97 1.35 -11.94 -14.60
CA GLY A 97 1.92 -10.60 -14.58
C GLY A 97 2.16 -10.09 -13.16
N GLU A 98 2.59 -8.83 -13.08
CA GLU A 98 2.93 -8.17 -11.84
C GLU A 98 2.31 -6.77 -11.79
N TRP A 99 2.02 -6.32 -10.57
CA TRP A 99 1.61 -4.95 -10.27
C TRP A 99 2.48 -4.37 -9.17
N THR A 100 2.56 -3.05 -9.08
CA THR A 100 3.14 -2.36 -7.91
C THR A 100 2.03 -1.94 -6.97
N GLY A 101 2.01 -2.49 -5.77
CA GLY A 101 1.15 -2.07 -4.67
C GLY A 101 1.83 -1.00 -3.83
N ARG A 102 1.15 0.12 -3.56
CA ARG A 102 1.69 1.21 -2.72
C ARG A 102 0.73 1.56 -1.59
N ALA A 103 1.26 1.70 -0.39
CA ALA A 103 0.53 2.22 0.77
C ALA A 103 1.26 3.43 1.36
N ALA A 104 0.51 4.51 1.60
CA ALA A 104 1.01 5.68 2.33
C ALA A 104 0.51 5.65 3.78
N PHE A 105 1.37 6.03 4.71
CA PHE A 105 1.11 6.02 6.14
C PHE A 105 1.36 7.39 6.77
N ASP A 106 0.50 7.75 7.73
CA ASP A 106 0.76 8.89 8.63
C ASP A 106 1.77 8.55 9.74
N GLY A 107 2.10 9.54 10.58
CA GLY A 107 3.02 9.35 11.70
C GLY A 107 2.52 8.41 12.81
N GLN A 108 1.26 7.95 12.74
CA GLN A 108 0.68 6.93 13.63
C GLN A 108 0.62 5.55 12.96
N GLY A 109 1.09 5.43 11.71
CA GLY A 109 1.04 4.18 10.94
C GLY A 109 -0.35 3.83 10.43
N ARG A 110 -1.28 4.80 10.33
CA ARG A 110 -2.58 4.59 9.65
C ARG A 110 -2.45 4.85 8.17
N VAL A 111 -3.16 4.07 7.37
CA VAL A 111 -3.14 4.19 5.91
C VAL A 111 -3.86 5.47 5.48
N THR A 112 -3.11 6.36 4.83
CA THR A 112 -3.62 7.61 4.23
C THR A 112 -3.91 7.48 2.75
N GLY A 113 -3.37 6.45 2.09
CA GLY A 113 -3.61 6.16 0.68
C GLY A 113 -3.17 4.76 0.29
N LEU A 114 -3.82 4.19 -0.73
CA LEU A 114 -3.53 2.87 -1.30
C LEU A 114 -3.61 2.97 -2.82
N LEU A 115 -2.64 2.41 -3.55
CA LEU A 115 -2.62 2.34 -5.01
C LEU A 115 -2.21 0.95 -5.48
N ILE A 116 -2.73 0.57 -6.65
CA ILE A 116 -2.24 -0.55 -7.46
C ILE A 116 -1.99 0.03 -8.85
N VAL A 117 -0.77 -0.10 -9.35
CA VAL A 117 -0.34 0.53 -10.61
C VAL A 117 0.57 -0.41 -11.40
N GLU A 118 0.70 -0.16 -12.70
CA GLU A 118 1.60 -0.94 -13.55
C GLU A 118 3.06 -0.80 -13.06
N PRO A 119 3.89 -1.85 -13.19
CA PRO A 119 5.31 -1.78 -12.87
C PRO A 119 6.00 -0.63 -13.60
N GLY A 120 6.80 0.16 -12.88
CA GLY A 120 7.53 1.29 -13.46
C GLY A 120 6.74 2.59 -13.61
N SER A 121 5.47 2.64 -13.16
CA SER A 121 4.68 3.88 -13.14
C SER A 121 5.37 5.02 -12.36
N THR A 122 5.45 6.20 -12.97
CA THR A 122 6.05 7.42 -12.38
C THR A 122 4.99 8.50 -12.11
N ASP A 123 5.35 9.56 -11.38
CA ASP A 123 4.47 10.73 -11.10
C ASP A 123 3.14 10.37 -10.40
N LEU A 124 3.25 9.56 -9.34
CA LEU A 124 2.11 9.07 -8.57
C LEU A 124 1.75 10.04 -7.43
N PRO A 125 0.47 10.09 -7.01
CA PRO A 125 -0.05 11.14 -6.10
C PRO A 125 0.55 11.14 -4.68
N PHE A 126 1.36 10.12 -4.34
CA PHE A 126 2.20 10.01 -3.16
C PHE A 126 3.21 8.89 -3.35
#